data_AF-A0A6C0JYU0-F1
#
_entry.id   AF-A0A6C0JYU0-F1
#
_cell.length_a   1.000
_cell.length_b   1.000
_cell.length_c   1.000
_cell.angle_alpha   90.00
_cell.angle_beta   90.00
_cell.angle_gamma   90.00
#
_symmetry.space_group_name_H-M   'P 1'
#
loop_
_entity.id
_entity.type
_entity.pdbx_description
1 polymer ?
#
loop_
_entity_poly.entity_id
_entity_poly.type
_entity_poly.pdbx_seq_one_letter_code
_entity_poly.pdbx_strand_id
1 'polypeptide(L)' 'MEKANKDQPLSETNPENLQDIIKKIEADGERMLGELKKNRNVTDESVTNLMKTGEKEFIKKTGRRMTYGEIRQTHG' A
#
# COMPACT_ATOMS: atom_id res chain seq x y z
N MET A 1 -4.50 40.16 -7.78
CA MET A 1 -4.73 39.28 -6.62
C MET A 1 -4.71 37.85 -7.16
N GLU A 2 -3.51 37.32 -7.40
CA GLU A 2 -2.79 36.37 -6.50
C GLU A 2 -3.31 34.94 -6.76
N LYS A 3 -2.89 34.35 -7.89
CA LYS A 3 -1.78 33.38 -8.09
C LYS A 3 -2.07 32.01 -7.46
N ALA A 4 -2.02 31.01 -8.35
CA ALA A 4 -2.27 29.59 -8.12
C ALA A 4 -1.46 29.02 -6.95
N ASN A 5 -2.15 28.26 -6.10
CA ASN A 5 -1.55 27.47 -5.03
C ASN A 5 -0.95 26.19 -5.64
N LYS A 6 0.23 26.33 -6.25
CA LYS A 6 1.23 25.27 -6.35
C LYS A 6 2.09 25.38 -5.11
N ASP A 7 2.46 24.25 -4.54
CA ASP A 7 3.50 24.03 -3.52
C ASP A 7 2.98 23.39 -2.22
N GLN A 8 2.63 22.10 -2.32
CA GLN A 8 3.04 21.18 -1.27
C GLN A 8 4.07 20.21 -1.88
N PRO A 9 5.32 20.20 -1.39
CA PRO A 9 6.32 19.26 -1.89
C PRO A 9 5.88 17.85 -1.54
N LEU A 10 5.74 17.00 -2.57
CA LEU A 10 5.65 15.55 -2.41
C LEU A 10 6.90 15.12 -1.66
N SER A 11 6.76 14.69 -0.40
CA SER A 11 7.88 14.33 0.44
C SER A 11 8.76 13.32 -0.28
N GLU A 12 10.07 13.56 -0.32
CA GLU A 12 11.07 12.63 -0.83
C GLU A 12 10.95 11.30 -0.08
N THR A 13 10.17 10.36 -0.61
CA THR A 13 10.12 9.00 -0.08
C THR A 13 11.45 8.34 -0.40
N ASN A 14 12.35 8.34 0.58
CA ASN A 14 13.65 7.69 0.52
C ASN A 14 13.45 6.21 0.12
N PRO A 15 14.17 5.66 -0.87
CA PRO A 15 13.92 4.31 -1.40
C PRO A 15 14.04 3.20 -0.34
N GLU A 16 14.91 3.37 0.67
CA GLU A 16 15.00 2.45 1.81
C GLU A 16 13.70 2.41 2.63
N ASN A 17 13.04 3.56 2.80
CA ASN A 17 11.76 3.68 3.50
C ASN A 17 10.62 3.02 2.71
N LEU A 18 10.67 3.05 1.37
CA LEU A 18 9.66 2.45 0.50
C LEU A 18 9.60 0.92 0.65
N GLN A 19 10.74 0.25 0.64
CA GLN A 19 10.80 -1.21 0.79
C GLN A 19 10.31 -1.65 2.18
N ASP A 20 10.65 -0.89 3.22
CA ASP A 20 10.17 -1.18 4.58
C ASP A 20 8.66 -0.96 4.73
N ILE A 21 8.11 0.06 4.05
CA ILE A 21 6.67 0.29 3.98
C ILE A 21 5.97 -0.92 3.32
N ILE A 22 6.49 -1.39 2.18
CA ILE A 22 5.91 -2.51 1.44
C ILE A 22 5.96 -3.79 2.28
N LYS A 23 7.12 -4.15 2.83
CA LYS A 23 7.29 -5.34 3.68
C LYS A 23 6.36 -5.33 4.88
N LYS A 24 6.15 -4.16 5.50
CA LYS A 24 5.22 -4.02 6.62
C LYS A 24 3.77 -4.26 6.18
N ILE A 25 3.37 -3.71 5.04
CA ILE A 25 2.02 -3.90 4.48
C ILE A 25 1.80 -5.38 4.13
N GLU A 26 2.80 -6.05 3.56
CA GLU A 26 2.76 -7.49 3.24
C GLU A 26 2.59 -8.33 4.51
N ALA A 27 3.42 -8.11 5.53
CA ALA A 27 3.33 -8.84 6.80
C ALA A 27 1.96 -8.66 7.48
N ASP A 28 1.40 -7.44 7.45
CA ASP A 28 0.05 -7.18 7.94
C ASP A 28 -1.02 -7.89 7.10
N GLY A 29 -0.86 -7.89 5.77
CA GLY A 29 -1.73 -8.61 4.84
C GLY A 29 -1.73 -10.12 5.08
N GLU A 30 -0.56 -10.73 5.27
CA GLU A 30 -0.43 -12.16 5.58
C GLU A 30 -1.12 -12.52 6.90
N ARG A 31 -0.95 -11.69 7.93
CA ARG A 31 -1.62 -11.88 9.22
C ARG A 31 -3.14 -11.81 9.05
N MET A 32 -3.65 -10.80 8.34
CA MET A 32 -5.08 -10.65 8.07
C MET A 32 -5.65 -11.81 7.25
N LEU A 33 -4.90 -12.28 6.25
CA LEU A 33 -5.27 -13.45 5.45
C LEU A 33 -5.30 -14.73 6.31
N GLY A 34 -4.37 -14.87 7.26
CA GLY A 34 -4.39 -15.94 8.25
C GLY A 34 -5.67 -15.95 9.09
N GLU A 35 -6.13 -14.79 9.54
CA GLU A 35 -7.40 -14.66 10.26
C GLU A 35 -8.62 -14.98 9.39
N LEU A 36 -8.63 -14.55 8.12
CA LEU A 36 -9.68 -14.91 7.17
C LEU A 36 -9.75 -16.43 6.94
N LYS A 37 -8.59 -17.09 6.82
CA LYS A 37 -8.49 -18.55 6.69
C LYS A 37 -9.02 -19.27 7.93
N LYS A 38 -8.63 -18.85 9.13
CA LYS A 38 -9.12 -19.43 10.40
C LYS A 38 -10.64 -19.34 10.50
N ASN A 39 -11.22 -18.22 10.07
CA ASN A 39 -12.66 -17.97 10.11
C ASN A 39 -13.43 -18.56 8.92
N ARG A 40 -12.76 -19.31 8.03
CA ARG A 40 -13.33 -19.86 6.78
C ARG A 40 -14.04 -18.81 5.92
N ASN A 41 -13.56 -17.57 5.94
CA ASN A 41 -14.16 -16.42 5.25
C ASN A 41 -13.26 -15.90 4.12
N VAL A 42 -12.59 -16.82 3.42
CA VAL A 42 -11.78 -16.48 2.24
C VAL A 42 -12.72 -16.45 1.05
N THR A 43 -13.15 -15.26 0.67
CA THR A 43 -13.99 -14.97 -0.50
C THR A 43 -13.26 -13.96 -1.37
N ASP A 44 -13.64 -13.87 -2.65
CA ASP A 44 -13.04 -12.89 -3.56
C ASP A 44 -13.21 -11.46 -3.04
N GLU A 45 -14.35 -11.17 -2.40
CA GLU A 45 -14.60 -9.87 -1.76
C GLU A 45 -13.67 -9.63 -0.56
N SER A 46 -13.50 -10.62 0.33
CA SER A 46 -12.66 -10.44 1.52
C SER A 46 -11.19 -10.27 1.16
N VAL A 47 -10.71 -11.01 0.15
CA VAL A 47 -9.36 -10.87 -0.40
C VAL A 47 -9.21 -9.51 -1.10
N THR A 48 -10.19 -9.09 -1.90
CA THR A 48 -10.16 -7.77 -2.56
C THR A 48 -10.10 -6.63 -1.54
N ASN A 49 -10.89 -6.73 -0.47
CA ASN A 49 -10.90 -5.72 0.60
C ASN A 49 -9.57 -5.68 1.38
N LEU A 50 -8.94 -6.83 1.58
CA LEU A 50 -7.60 -6.92 2.15
C LEU A 50 -6.56 -6.21 1.27
N MET A 51 -6.57 -6.47 -0.05
CA MET A 51 -5.65 -5.81 -0.99
C MET A 51 -5.87 -4.29 -1.05
N LYS A 52 -7.13 -3.84 -1.08
CA LYS A 52 -7.49 -2.40 -1.01
C LYS A 52 -7.03 -1.75 0.29
N THR A 53 -6.99 -2.49 1.39
CA THR A 53 -6.50 -1.99 2.68
C THR A 53 -5.00 -1.72 2.61
N GLY A 54 -4.22 -2.65 2.03
CA GLY A 54 -2.81 -2.43 1.75
C GLY A 54 -2.55 -1.24 0.82
N GLU A 55 -3.33 -1.10 -0.27
CA GLU A 55 -3.25 0.05 -1.18
C GLU A 55 -3.48 1.38 -0.44
N LYS A 56 -4.52 1.46 0.41
CA LYS A 56 -4.83 2.67 1.19
C LYS A 56 -3.70 3.04 2.15
N GLU A 57 -3.14 2.07 2.86
CA GLU A 57 -2.01 2.31 3.76
C GLU A 57 -0.77 2.76 3.01
N PHE A 58 -0.50 2.20 1.82
CA PHE A 58 0.58 2.66 0.97
C PHE A 58 0.38 4.12 0.54
N ILE A 59 -0.81 4.48 0.05
CA ILE A 59 -1.14 5.86 -0.37
C ILE A 59 -1.02 6.82 0.82
N LYS A 60 -1.51 6.43 2.00
CA LYS A 60 -1.43 7.25 3.21
C LYS A 60 0.00 7.58 3.61
N LYS A 61 0.94 6.64 3.41
CA LYS A 61 2.35 6.81 3.79
C LYS A 61 3.20 7.50 2.73
N THR A 62 2.82 7.37 1.45
CA THR A 62 3.65 7.82 0.32
C THR A 62 3.03 8.96 -0.48
N GLY A 63 1.75 9.26 -0.27
CA GLY A 63 0.98 10.24 -1.04
C GLY A 63 0.61 9.77 -2.45
N ARG A 64 0.96 8.55 -2.86
CA ARG A 64 0.72 8.04 -4.22
C ARG A 64 0.42 6.55 -4.24
N ARG A 65 -0.05 6.06 -5.38
CA ARG A 65 -0.13 4.60 -5.64
C ARG A 65 1.25 4.03 -5.95
N MET A 66 1.40 2.72 -5.74
CA MET A 66 2.54 1.97 -6.26
C MET A 66 2.57 2.07 -7.78
N THR A 67 3.78 2.21 -8.32
CA THR A 67 4.03 2.13 -9.76
C THR A 67 4.10 0.67 -10.19
N TYR A 68 3.90 0.43 -11.49
CA TYR A 68 4.08 -0.91 -12.05
C TYR A 68 5.50 -1.46 -11.82
N GLY A 69 6.53 -0.60 -11.85
CA GLY A 69 7.92 -1.01 -11.59
C GLY A 69 8.13 -1.52 -10.16
N GLU A 70 7.52 -0.88 -9.17
CA GLU A 70 7.59 -1.30 -7.76
C GLU A 70 6.83 -2.61 -7.52
N ILE A 71 5.66 -2.76 -8.14
CA ILE A 71 4.87 -3.99 -8.09
C ILE A 71 5.65 -5.15 -8.73
N ARG A 72 6.32 -4.89 -9.87
CA ARG A 72 7.15 -5.90 -10.52
C ARG A 72 8.35 -6.26 -9.66
N GLN A 73 9.08 -5.29 -9.11
CA GLN A 73 10.22 -5.58 -8.23
C GLN A 73 9.86 -6.44 -7.00
N THR A 74 8.63 -6.31 -6.50
CA THR A 74 8.16 -7.01 -5.30
C THR A 74 7.57 -8.39 -5.62
N HIS A 75 6.96 -8.57 -6.79
CA HIS A 75 6.18 -9.77 -7.11
C HIS A 75 6.50 -10.42 -8.47
N GLY A 76 7.52 -9.99 -9.21
CA GLY A 76 7.78 -10.42 -10.61
C GLY A 76 9.23 -10.40 -11.08
#